data_AF-A0A848UD76-F1
#
_entry.id   AF-A0A848UD76-F1
#
_cell.length_a   1.000
_cell.length_b   1.000
_cell.length_c   1.000
_cell.angle_alpha   90.00
_cell.angle_beta   90.00
_cell.angle_gamma   90.00
#
_symmetry.space_group_name_H-M   'P 1'
#
loop_
_entity.id
_entity.type
_entity.pdbx_description
1 polymer ?
#
loop_
_entity_poly.entity_id
_entity_poly.type
_entity_poly.pdbx_seq_one_letter_code
_entity_poly.pdbx_strand_id
1 'polypeptide(L)'
;MLWLPVSSAVLLGIAFSQQPVINAAVSRVLGSPIAAAACSVFITLCCLLVMVPFSSGTLRLSVLLTLPWWTVLGGMIGVSIVAGGAALAPVTGAALFFVCLVAGQLLGAAAADH
;
A
#
# COMPACT_ATOMS: atom_id res chain seq x y z
N MET A 1 4.27 12.58 -24.50
CA MET A 1 4.01 13.01 -23.11
C MET A 1 4.09 11.88 -22.06
N LEU A 2 4.69 10.72 -22.40
CA LEU A 2 4.78 9.56 -21.48
C LEU A 2 5.78 9.76 -20.32
N TRP A 3 6.76 10.65 -20.48
CA TRP A 3 7.84 10.86 -19.52
C TRP A 3 7.36 11.41 -18.17
N LEU A 4 6.32 12.25 -18.16
CA LEU A 4 5.72 12.82 -16.95
C LEU A 4 5.15 11.73 -16.02
N PRO A 5 4.19 10.89 -16.44
CA PRO A 5 3.66 9.83 -15.57
C PRO A 5 4.72 8.80 -15.18
N VAL A 6 5.68 8.49 -16.05
CA VAL A 6 6.81 7.59 -15.71
C VAL A 6 7.66 8.18 -14.59
N SER A 7 8.05 9.46 -14.68
CA SER A 7 8.80 10.13 -13.62
C SER A 7 8.03 10.17 -12.30
N SER A 8 6.72 10.44 -12.33
CA SER A 8 5.87 10.42 -11.14
C SER A 8 5.81 9.02 -10.50
N ALA A 9 5.71 7.96 -11.31
CA ALA A 9 5.72 6.58 -10.81
C ALA A 9 7.05 6.23 -10.12
N VAL A 10 8.19 6.67 -10.69
CA VAL A 10 9.51 6.48 -10.07
C VAL A 10 9.59 7.22 -8.72
N LEU A 11 9.14 8.48 -8.66
CA LEU A 11 9.14 9.25 -7.42
C LEU A 11 8.25 8.62 -6.34
N LEU A 12 7.07 8.12 -6.74
CA LEU A 12 6.19 7.38 -5.83
C LEU A 12 6.84 6.07 -5.35
N GLY A 13 7.57 5.36 -6.21
CA GLY A 13 8.33 4.18 -5.82
C GLY A 13 9.41 4.48 -4.77
N ILE A 14 10.15 5.58 -4.94
CA ILE A 14 11.16 6.05 -3.98
C ILE A 14 10.51 6.42 -2.65
N ALA A 15 9.37 7.12 -2.68
CA ALA A 15 8.64 7.45 -1.46
C ALA A 15 8.07 6.20 -0.78
N PHE A 16 7.51 5.27 -1.56
CA PHE A 16 6.95 4.02 -1.08
C PHE A 16 7.99 3.14 -0.37
N SER A 17 9.27 3.20 -0.79
CA SER A 17 10.33 2.44 -0.13
C SER A 17 10.55 2.84 1.33
N GLN A 18 10.11 4.02 1.75
CA GLN A 18 10.21 4.51 3.13
C GLN A 18 9.10 3.95 4.03
N GLN A 19 7.98 3.50 3.46
CA GLN A 19 6.80 3.09 4.22
C GLN A 19 7.10 1.92 5.19
N PRO A 20 7.78 0.83 4.79
CA PRO A 20 8.12 -0.24 5.72
C PRO A 20 9.04 0.21 6.87
N VAL A 21 9.96 1.15 6.60
CA VAL A 21 10.90 1.69 7.60
C VAL A 21 10.14 2.50 8.66
N ILE A 22 9.23 3.36 8.23
CA ILE A 22 8.37 4.16 9.12
C ILE A 22 7.47 3.24 9.93
N ASN A 23 6.78 2.29 9.29
CA ASN A 23 5.90 1.37 9.99
C ASN A 23 6.64 0.46 10.97
N ALA A 24 7.88 0.05 10.65
CA ALA A 24 8.74 -0.68 11.58
C ALA A 24 9.16 0.16 12.80
N ALA A 25 9.39 1.46 12.63
CA ALA A 25 9.66 2.35 13.75
C ALA A 25 8.44 2.45 14.68
N VAL A 26 7.24 2.66 14.11
CA VAL A 26 5.97 2.66 14.85
C VAL A 26 5.72 1.31 15.52
N SER A 27 6.00 0.20 14.82
CA SER A 27 5.86 -1.16 15.36
C SER A 27 6.75 -1.41 16.57
N ARG A 28 7.94 -0.81 16.62
CA ARG A 28 8.83 -0.91 17.79
C ARG A 28 8.28 -0.15 18.98
N VAL A 29 7.68 1.02 18.76
CA VAL A 29 7.04 1.82 19.83
C VAL A 29 5.79 1.12 20.36
N LEU A 30 4.97 0.55 19.47
CA LEU A 30 3.71 -0.12 19.84
C LEU A 30 3.88 -1.58 20.25
N GLY A 31 5.06 -2.17 20.04
CA GLY A 31 5.33 -3.59 20.28
C GLY A 31 4.55 -4.57 19.38
N SER A 32 3.89 -4.09 18.32
CA SER A 32 3.04 -4.91 17.45
C SER A 32 3.01 -4.39 16.00
N PRO A 33 3.39 -5.21 15.00
CA PRO A 33 3.29 -4.86 13.58
C PRO A 33 1.86 -4.63 13.12
N ILE A 34 0.90 -5.35 13.71
CA ILE A 34 -0.53 -5.22 13.40
C ILE A 34 -1.05 -3.88 13.92
N ALA A 35 -0.66 -3.47 15.14
CA ALA A 35 -1.03 -2.17 15.69
C ALA A 35 -0.43 -1.02 14.86
N ALA A 36 0.83 -1.15 14.44
CA ALA A 36 1.45 -0.17 13.54
C ALA A 36 0.75 -0.08 12.18
N ALA A 37 0.35 -1.21 11.61
CA ALA A 37 -0.42 -1.24 10.37
C ALA A 37 -1.79 -0.58 10.55
N ALA A 38 -2.51 -0.86 11.65
CA ALA A 38 -3.78 -0.22 11.95
C ALA A 38 -3.64 1.31 12.06
N CYS A 39 -2.61 1.82 12.75
CA CYS A 39 -2.32 3.26 12.81
C CYS A 39 -2.01 3.84 11.43
N SER A 40 -1.16 3.17 10.64
CA SER A 40 -0.76 3.62 9.30
C SER A 40 -1.94 3.67 8.33
N VAL A 41 -2.81 2.64 8.36
CA VAL A 41 -4.02 2.56 7.55
C VAL A 41 -5.05 3.61 7.98
N PHE A 42 -5.19 3.87 9.28
CA PHE A 42 -6.05 4.93 9.79
C PHE A 42 -5.60 6.31 9.29
N ILE A 43 -4.32 6.64 9.41
CA ILE A 43 -3.76 7.90 8.90
C ILE A 43 -3.97 8.00 7.38
N THR A 44 -3.69 6.91 6.65
CA THR A 44 -3.92 6.83 5.19
C THR A 44 -5.38 7.11 4.84
N LEU A 45 -6.33 6.52 5.57
CA LEU A 45 -7.76 6.76 5.37
C LEU A 45 -8.12 8.23 5.64
N CYS A 46 -7.63 8.82 6.72
CA CYS A 46 -7.85 10.24 7.02
C CYS A 46 -7.31 11.14 5.90
N CYS A 47 -6.08 10.89 5.41
CA CYS A 47 -5.50 11.63 4.30
C CYS A 47 -6.35 11.49 3.02
N LEU A 48 -6.83 10.27 2.72
CA LEU A 48 -7.71 10.04 1.57
C LEU A 48 -9.02 10.80 1.70
N LEU A 49 -9.67 10.79 2.86
CA LEU A 49 -10.93 11.53 3.08
C LEU A 49 -10.75 13.04 2.90
N VAL A 50 -9.60 13.59 3.28
CA VAL A 50 -9.26 15.00 3.01
C VAL A 50 -9.01 15.27 1.53
N MET A 51 -8.47 14.30 0.78
CA MET A 51 -8.20 14.44 -0.65
C MET A 51 -9.43 14.25 -1.54
N VAL A 52 -10.43 13.46 -1.10
CA VAL A 52 -11.64 13.14 -1.88
C VAL A 52 -12.35 14.38 -2.45
N PRO A 53 -12.58 15.48 -1.69
CA PRO A 53 -13.22 16.69 -2.21
C PRO A 53 -12.47 17.38 -3.36
N PHE A 54 -11.16 17.15 -3.48
CA PHE A 54 -10.32 17.71 -4.54
C PHE A 54 -10.23 16.80 -5.77
N SER A 55 -10.85 15.62 -5.73
CA SER A 55 -10.92 14.71 -6.86
C SER A 55 -12.05 15.12 -7.82
N SER A 56 -11.84 14.87 -9.11
CA SER A 56 -12.87 15.07 -10.14
C SER A 56 -14.02 14.05 -10.07
N GLY A 57 -13.88 12.99 -9.28
CA GLY A 57 -14.92 11.97 -9.06
C GLY A 57 -15.81 12.27 -7.85
N THR A 58 -17.11 11.98 -7.95
CA THR A 58 -18.02 12.02 -6.79
C THR A 58 -18.12 10.65 -6.12
N LEU A 59 -17.79 10.58 -4.84
CA LEU A 59 -17.97 9.37 -4.02
C LEU A 59 -19.46 9.19 -3.70
N ARG A 60 -20.20 8.51 -4.58
CA ARG A 60 -21.63 8.23 -4.39
C ARG A 60 -21.81 6.90 -3.68
N LEU A 61 -22.44 6.92 -2.50
CA LEU A 61 -22.69 5.70 -1.73
C LEU A 61 -23.48 4.64 -2.53
N SER A 62 -24.38 5.07 -3.40
CA SER A 62 -25.13 4.19 -4.30
C SER A 62 -24.24 3.43 -5.28
N VAL A 63 -23.12 4.00 -5.72
CA VAL A 63 -22.16 3.35 -6.63
C VAL A 63 -21.22 2.42 -5.88
N LEU A 64 -20.91 2.72 -4.61
CA LEU A 64 -20.12 1.82 -3.77
C LEU A 64 -20.81 0.46 -3.58
N LEU A 65 -22.15 0.46 -3.49
CA LEU A 65 -22.94 -0.77 -3.37
C LEU A 65 -22.99 -1.61 -4.65
N THR A 66 -22.64 -1.02 -5.80
CA THR A 66 -22.55 -1.75 -7.08
C THR A 66 -21.16 -2.30 -7.35
N LEU A 67 -20.19 -2.03 -6.47
CA LEU A 67 -18.84 -2.53 -6.64
C LEU A 67 -18.82 -4.07 -6.51
N PRO A 68 -18.02 -4.75 -7.33
CA PRO A 68 -17.86 -6.18 -7.19
C PRO A 68 -17.28 -6.59 -5.84
N TRP A 69 -17.66 -7.76 -5.33
CA TRP A 69 -17.22 -8.24 -4.02
C TRP A 69 -15.70 -8.37 -3.89
N TRP A 70 -15.00 -8.66 -4.99
CA TRP A 70 -13.54 -8.81 -5.02
C TRP A 70 -12.79 -7.49 -4.78
N THR A 71 -13.48 -6.33 -4.80
CA THR A 71 -12.88 -5.05 -4.41
C THR A 71 -12.35 -5.06 -2.98
N VAL A 72 -12.96 -5.84 -2.09
CA VAL A 72 -12.48 -6.05 -0.70
C VAL A 72 -11.10 -6.68 -0.67
N LEU A 73 -10.77 -7.55 -1.64
CA LEU A 73 -9.45 -8.19 -1.71
C LEU A 73 -8.33 -7.17 -1.89
N GLY A 74 -8.58 -6.09 -2.64
CA GLY A 74 -7.61 -5.00 -2.79
C GLY A 74 -7.25 -4.35 -1.44
N GLY A 75 -8.26 -4.09 -0.61
CA GLY A 75 -8.06 -3.59 0.76
C GLY A 75 -7.31 -4.57 1.65
N MET A 76 -7.69 -5.86 1.59
CA MET A 76 -7.01 -6.92 2.37
C MET A 76 -5.53 -7.05 1.99
N ILE A 77 -5.22 -7.08 0.69
CA ILE A 77 -3.84 -7.12 0.19
C ILE A 77 -3.05 -5.91 0.66
N GLY A 78 -3.64 -4.71 0.60
CA GLY A 78 -3.01 -3.48 1.09
C GLY A 78 -2.63 -3.56 2.57
N VAL A 79 -3.56 -4.00 3.43
CA VAL A 79 -3.29 -4.19 4.86
C VAL A 79 -2.18 -5.23 5.09
N SER A 80 -2.20 -6.33 4.33
CA SER A 80 -1.15 -7.37 4.41
C SER A 80 0.23 -6.83 4.02
N ILE A 81 0.34 -5.97 3.00
CA ILE A 81 1.61 -5.35 2.60
C ILE A 81 2.11 -4.40 3.68
N VAL A 82 1.22 -3.59 4.27
CA VAL A 82 1.60 -2.63 5.33
C VAL A 82 2.08 -3.37 6.59
N ALA A 83 1.31 -4.37 7.06
CA ALA A 83 1.67 -5.17 8.23
C ALA A 83 2.89 -6.06 7.97
N GLY A 84 2.93 -6.73 6.82
CA GLY A 84 4.05 -7.54 6.38
C GLY A 84 5.33 -6.73 6.24
N GLY A 85 5.26 -5.52 5.67
CA GLY A 85 6.39 -4.60 5.59
C GLY A 85 6.90 -4.19 6.98
N ALA A 86 6.01 -3.87 7.91
CA ALA A 86 6.39 -3.52 9.29
C ALA A 86 7.10 -4.68 10.02
N ALA A 87 6.65 -5.92 9.79
CA ALA A 87 7.20 -7.11 10.41
C ALA A 87 8.49 -7.64 9.74
N LEU A 88 8.52 -7.64 8.40
CA LEU A 88 9.55 -8.31 7.61
C LEU A 88 10.72 -7.40 7.23
N ALA A 89 10.49 -6.10 7.00
CA ALA A 89 11.56 -5.18 6.61
C ALA A 89 12.69 -5.06 7.65
N PRO A 90 12.43 -5.08 8.97
CA PRO A 90 13.50 -5.08 9.97
C PRO A 90 14.38 -6.34 9.96
N VAL A 91 13.79 -7.48 9.58
CA VAL A 91 14.48 -8.79 9.59
C VAL A 91 15.25 -9.01 8.30
N THR A 92 14.67 -8.64 7.17
CA THR A 92 15.24 -8.88 5.83
C THR A 92 16.12 -7.74 5.33
N GLY A 93 15.97 -6.53 5.89
CA GLY A 93 16.51 -5.30 5.31
C GLY A 93 15.65 -4.81 4.14
N ALA A 94 15.61 -3.49 3.95
CA ALA A 94 14.70 -2.86 2.97
C ALA A 94 14.94 -3.33 1.52
N ALA A 95 16.21 -3.47 1.11
CA ALA A 95 16.54 -3.87 -0.26
C ALA A 95 16.03 -5.28 -0.59
N LEU A 96 16.36 -6.28 0.25
CA LEU A 96 15.92 -7.66 0.04
C LEU A 96 14.39 -7.80 0.15
N PHE A 97 13.77 -7.08 1.08
CA PHE A 97 12.31 -7.01 1.19
C PHE A 97 11.67 -6.62 -0.14
N PHE A 98 12.12 -5.51 -0.75
CA PHE A 98 11.56 -5.04 -2.01
C PHE A 98 11.91 -5.92 -3.20
N VAL A 99 13.09 -6.54 -3.25
CA VAL A 99 13.42 -7.53 -4.28
C VAL A 99 12.43 -8.70 -4.24
N CYS A 100 12.19 -9.29 -3.06
CA CYS A 100 11.24 -10.38 -2.90
C CYS A 100 9.80 -9.94 -3.19
N LEU A 101 9.40 -8.73 -2.75
CA LEU A 101 8.08 -8.17 -2.99
C LEU A 101 7.81 -8.01 -4.49
N VAL A 102 8.75 -7.40 -5.22
CA VAL A 102 8.65 -7.20 -6.66
C VAL A 102 8.66 -8.53 -7.40
N ALA A 103 9.52 -9.49 -7.01
CA ALA A 103 9.52 -10.82 -7.59
C ALA A 103 8.15 -11.52 -7.43
N GLY A 104 7.53 -11.44 -6.25
CA GLY A 104 6.18 -11.97 -6.01
C GLY A 104 5.10 -11.28 -6.85
N GLN A 105 5.19 -9.95 -7.02
CA GLN A 105 4.28 -9.19 -7.89
C GLN A 105 4.40 -9.64 -9.36
N LEU A 106 5.62 -9.85 -9.85
CA LEU A 106 5.87 -10.31 -11.22
C LEU A 106 5.35 -11.74 -11.45
N LEU A 107 5.54 -12.64 -10.48
CA LEU A 107 4.98 -14.00 -10.54
C LEU A 107 3.44 -13.97 -10.54
N GLY A 108 2.83 -13.12 -9.72
CA GLY A 108 1.37 -12.95 -9.69
C GLY A 108 0.82 -12.40 -11.01
N ALA A 109 1.51 -11.42 -11.60
CA ALA A 109 1.15 -10.88 -12.92
C ALA A 109 1.24 -11.97 -14.01
N ALA A 110 2.35 -12.70 -14.07
CA ALA A 110 2.53 -13.78 -15.04
C ALA A 110 1.47 -14.90 -14.88
N ALA A 111 1.04 -15.19 -13.66
CA ALA A 111 -0.02 -16.16 -13.39
C ALA A 111 -1.42 -15.67 -13.81
N ALA A 112 -1.66 -14.36 -13.81
CA ALA A 112 -2.94 -13.77 -14.22
C ALA A 112 -3.05 -13.58 -15.75
N ASP A 113 -1.93 -13.56 -16.46
CA ASP A 113 -1.88 -13.46 -17.93
C ASP A 113 -2.24 -14.78 -18.64
N HIS A 114 -2.36 -15.88 -17.91
CA HIS A 114 -2.72 -17.22 -18.40
C HIS A 114 -4.08 -17.68 -17.86
#